data_AF-A0A5K1AIH5-F1
#
_entry.id   AF-A0A5K1AIH5-F1
#
_cell.length_a   1.000
_cell.length_b   1.000
_cell.length_c   1.000
_cell.angle_alpha   90.00
_cell.angle_beta   90.00
_cell.angle_gamma   90.00
#
_symmetry.space_group_name_H-M   'P 1'
#
loop_
_entity.id
_entity.type
_entity.pdbx_description
1 polymer ?
#
loop_
_entity_poly.entity_id
_entity_poly.type
_entity_poly.pdbx_seq_one_letter_code
_entity_poly.pdbx_strand_id
1 'polypeptide(L)' 'MFTNGMKESSSKAIRLWDVSPEAFLAMLRFMYGGDLELKDSTEMVSVLIPLLFLVDQFGVNYLHHECCKNILECLSE' A
#
# COMPACT_ATOMS: atom_id res chain seq x y z
N MET A 1 4.02 -10.54 12.13
CA MET A 1 5.27 -11.09 11.54
C MET A 1 6.48 -10.97 12.48
N PHE A 2 6.77 -9.81 13.07
CA PHE A 2 8.03 -9.60 13.79
C PHE A 2 8.05 -9.89 15.30
N THR A 3 6.88 -9.97 15.95
CA THR A 3 6.81 -9.92 17.43
C THR A 3 6.52 -11.25 18.11
N ASN A 4 6.13 -12.30 17.36
CA ASN A 4 5.51 -13.50 17.94
C ASN A 4 6.48 -14.69 18.10
N GLY A 5 7.79 -14.47 18.03
CA GLY A 5 8.82 -15.50 18.26
C GLY A 5 8.81 -16.65 17.25
N MET A 6 8.09 -16.51 16.14
CA MET A 6 8.11 -17.49 15.04
C MET A 6 9.43 -17.39 14.29
N LYS A 7 9.78 -18.41 13.48
CA LYS A 7 11.00 -18.40 12.64
C LYS A 7 11.08 -17.16 11.74
N GLU A 8 9.92 -16.63 11.35
CA GLU A 8 9.79 -15.41 10.56
C GLU A 8 10.18 -14.15 11.36
N SER A 9 10.02 -14.16 12.68
CA SER A 9 10.34 -13.03 13.56
C SER A 9 11.84 -12.76 13.67
N SER A 10 12.70 -13.76 13.45
CA SER A 10 14.17 -13.61 13.40
C SER A 10 14.73 -13.53 11.98
N SER A 11 13.86 -13.58 10.96
CA SER A 11 14.29 -13.49 9.56
C SER A 11 14.53 -12.03 9.15
N LYS A 12 15.64 -11.79 8.46
CA LYS A 12 15.95 -10.49 7.84
C LYS A 12 15.32 -10.31 6.46
N ALA A 13 14.69 -11.37 5.94
CA ALA A 13 14.05 -11.38 4.63
C ALA A 13 12.62 -11.89 4.75
N ILE A 14 11.69 -11.17 4.12
CA ILE A 14 10.28 -11.51 4.03
C ILE A 14 9.96 -11.70 2.57
N ARG A 15 9.23 -12.77 2.24
CA ARG A 15 8.71 -13.00 0.89
C ARG A 15 7.24 -12.68 0.89
N LEU A 16 6.85 -11.77 0.00
CA LEU A 16 5.47 -11.44 -0.27
C LEU A 16 5.09 -12.08 -1.60
N TRP A 17 3.96 -12.77 -1.62
CA TRP A 17 3.40 -13.41 -2.80
C TRP A 17 2.16 -12.64 -3.23
N ASP A 18 1.89 -12.59 -4.53
CA ASP A 18 0.69 -11.96 -5.09
C ASP A 18 0.55 -10.45 -4.79
N VAL A 19 1.69 -9.76 -4.68
CA VAL A 19 1.78 -8.33 -4.43
C VAL A 19 2.33 -7.61 -5.66
N SER A 20 1.64 -6.55 -6.12
CA SER A 20 2.21 -5.65 -7.14
C SER A 20 3.42 -4.91 -6.55
N PRO A 21 4.62 -5.03 -7.17
CA PRO A 21 5.80 -4.32 -6.71
C PRO A 21 5.61 -2.81 -6.66
N GLU A 22 4.88 -2.26 -7.63
CA GLU A 22 4.62 -0.83 -7.78
C GLU A 22 3.74 -0.32 -6.65
N ALA A 23 2.65 -1.03 -6.35
CA ALA A 23 1.77 -0.70 -5.24
C ALA A 23 2.47 -0.84 -3.89
N PHE A 24 3.28 -1.89 -3.71
CA PHE A 24 4.05 -2.05 -2.47
C PHE A 24 5.10 -0.95 -2.28
N LEU A 25 5.76 -0.52 -3.36
CA LEU A 25 6.70 0.60 -3.32
C LEU A 25 5.99 1.91 -2.97
N ALA A 26 4.79 2.15 -3.51
CA ALA A 26 3.97 3.30 -3.14
C ALA A 26 3.60 3.28 -1.66
N MET A 27 3.20 2.10 -1.13
CA MET A 27 2.93 1.92 0.30
C MET A 27 4.16 2.26 1.15
N LEU A 28 5.36 1.81 0.77
CA LEU A 28 6.59 2.12 1.50
C LEU A 28 6.93 3.60 1.43
N ARG A 29 6.79 4.25 0.27
CA ARG A 29 7.02 5.70 0.13
C ARG A 29 6.10 6.48 1.05
N PHE A 30 4.84 6.07 1.14
CA PHE A 30 3.92 6.67 2.09
C PHE A 30 4.32 6.44 3.55
N MET A 31 4.65 5.20 3.93
CA MET A 31 5.02 4.85 5.30
C MET A 31 6.27 5.60 5.80
N TYR A 32 7.25 5.85 4.91
CA TYR A 32 8.52 6.47 5.28
C TYR A 32 8.63 7.96 4.90
N GLY A 33 7.87 8.42 3.90
CA GLY A 33 7.87 9.79 3.42
C GLY A 33 6.65 10.61 3.83
N GLY A 34 5.54 9.95 4.18
CA GLY A 34 4.30 10.57 4.63
C GLY A 34 3.39 11.10 3.52
N ASP A 35 3.74 10.88 2.25
CA ASP A 35 2.99 11.43 1.11
C ASP A 35 2.83 10.38 -0.01
N LEU A 36 1.70 10.44 -0.72
CA LEU A 36 1.32 9.51 -1.79
C LEU A 36 1.37 10.24 -3.14
N GLU A 37 2.57 10.39 -3.69
CA GLU A 37 2.76 11.03 -5.00
C GLU A 37 2.38 10.10 -6.16
N LEU A 38 1.14 10.21 -6.66
CA LEU A 38 0.68 9.55 -7.88
C LEU A 38 0.60 10.58 -9.01
N LYS A 39 1.50 10.44 -10.00
CA LYS A 39 1.79 11.50 -10.99
C LYS A 39 0.83 11.55 -12.19
N ASP A 40 0.02 10.52 -12.43
CA ASP A 40 -0.91 10.45 -13.56
C ASP A 40 -2.23 9.76 -13.17
N SER A 41 -3.37 10.24 -13.68
CA SER A 41 -4.72 9.72 -13.35
C SER A 41 -4.97 8.30 -13.84
N THR A 42 -4.32 7.88 -14.94
CA THR A 42 -4.43 6.50 -15.45
C THR A 42 -3.58 5.52 -14.66
N GLU A 43 -2.36 5.94 -14.28
CA GLU A 43 -1.47 5.19 -13.38
C GLU A 43 -2.03 5.15 -11.96
N MET A 44 -2.79 6.18 -11.57
CA MET A 44 -3.48 6.25 -10.30
C MET A 44 -4.43 5.07 -10.18
N VAL A 45 -5.35 4.82 -11.11
CA VAL A 45 -6.32 3.70 -10.99
C VAL A 45 -5.64 2.32 -10.99
N SER A 46 -4.60 2.13 -11.82
CA SER A 46 -3.89 0.84 -11.90
C SER A 46 -3.08 0.53 -10.63
N VAL A 47 -2.63 1.55 -9.89
CA VAL A 47 -1.87 1.39 -8.64
C VAL A 47 -2.75 1.53 -7.39
N LEU A 48 -3.79 2.39 -7.39
CA LEU A 48 -4.67 2.64 -6.23
C LEU A 48 -5.43 1.41 -5.81
N ILE A 49 -5.98 0.65 -6.77
CA ILE A 49 -6.81 -0.52 -6.45
C ILE A 49 -5.94 -1.63 -5.83
N PRO A 50 -4.79 -2.02 -6.41
CA PRO A 50 -3.87 -2.94 -5.73
C PRO A 50 -3.32 -2.39 -4.41
N LEU A 51 -3.05 -1.08 -4.33
CA LEU A 51 -2.60 -0.44 -3.10
C LEU A 51 -3.64 -0.57 -2.00
N LEU A 52 -4.91 -0.27 -2.27
CA LEU A 52 -6.00 -0.41 -1.30
C LEU A 52 -6.07 -1.83 -0.72
N PHE A 53 -5.92 -2.84 -1.57
CA PHE A 53 -5.92 -4.24 -1.14
C PHE A 53 -4.72 -4.57 -0.22
N LEU A 54 -3.52 -4.08 -0.56
CA LEU A 54 -2.34 -4.26 0.28
C LEU A 54 -2.49 -3.53 1.62
N VAL A 55 -3.00 -2.32 1.59
CA VAL A 55 -3.17 -1.49 2.77
C VAL A 55 -4.14 -2.13 3.76
N ASP A 56 -5.21 -2.75 3.27
CA ASP A 56 -6.13 -3.57 4.07
C ASP A 56 -5.40 -4.81 4.63
N GLN A 57 -4.66 -5.53 3.80
CA GLN A 57 -3.89 -6.72 4.22
C GLN A 57 -2.86 -6.42 5.33
N PHE A 58 -2.19 -5.27 5.25
CA PHE A 58 -1.18 -4.84 6.22
C PHE A 58 -1.74 -4.00 7.38
N GLY A 59 -3.03 -3.62 7.34
CA GLY A 59 -3.71 -2.87 8.39
C GLY A 59 -3.25 -1.40 8.52
N VAL A 60 -2.88 -0.74 7.43
CA VAL A 60 -2.36 0.65 7.44
C VAL A 60 -3.50 1.65 7.27
N ASN A 61 -4.26 1.87 8.36
CA ASN A 61 -5.52 2.64 8.34
C ASN A 61 -5.44 4.05 7.76
N TYR A 62 -4.33 4.76 7.98
CA TYR A 62 -4.19 6.15 7.51
C TYR A 62 -4.11 6.21 5.98
N LEU A 63 -3.27 5.34 5.39
CA LEU A 63 -3.17 5.18 3.94
C LEU A 63 -4.47 4.63 3.33
N HIS A 64 -5.22 3.80 4.07
CA HIS A 64 -6.50 3.27 3.61
C HIS A 64 -7.49 4.40 3.36
N HIS A 65 -7.60 5.31 4.33
CA HIS A 65 -8.48 6.47 4.23
C HIS A 65 -8.10 7.36 3.04
N GLU A 66 -6.81 7.59 2.84
CA GLU A 66 -6.30 8.40 1.74
C GLU A 66 -6.53 7.76 0.37
N CYS A 67 -6.34 6.45 0.24
CA CYS A 67 -6.67 5.72 -0.99
C CYS A 67 -8.17 5.83 -1.30
N CYS A 68 -9.06 5.59 -0.33
CA CYS A 68 -10.50 5.71 -0.52
C CYS A 68 -10.91 7.12 -0.94
N LYS A 69 -10.32 8.15 -0.33
CA LYS A 69 -10.59 9.55 -0.69
C LYS A 69 -10.22 9.82 -2.15
N ASN A 70 -9.02 9.45 -2.58
CA ASN A 70 -8.57 9.62 -3.96
C ASN A 70 -9.46 8.85 -4.97
N ILE A 71 -9.88 7.62 -4.65
CA ILE A 71 -10.80 6.85 -5.50
C ILE A 71 -12.13 7.58 -5.66
N LEU A 72 -12.70 8.11 -4.57
CA LEU A 72 -13.98 8.81 -4.60
C LEU A 72 -13.88 10.12 -5.39
N GLU A 73 -12.77 10.85 -5.27
CA GLU A 73 -12.53 12.07 -6.05
C GLU A 73 -12.51 11.75 -7.56
N CYS A 74 -11.83 10.68 -7.99
CA CYS A 74 -11.82 10.24 -9.39
C CYS A 74 -13.19 9.81 -9.94
N LEU A 75 -14.11 9.35 -9.09
CA LEU A 75 -15.47 8.95 -9.49
C LEU A 75 -16.46 10.13 -9.51
N SER A 76 -16.07 11.26 -8.90
CA SER A 76 -16.92 12.44 -8.78
C SER A 76 -16.72 13.48 -9.89
N GLU A 77 -15.72 13.28 -10.75
CA GLU A 77 -15.58 13.95 -12.07
C GLU A 77 -16.47 13.30 -13.14
#